data_AF-A0A200J892-F1
#
_entry.id   AF-A0A200J892-F1
#
_cell.length_a   1.000
_cell.length_b   1.000
_cell.length_c   1.000
_cell.angle_alpha   90.00
_cell.angle_beta   90.00
_cell.angle_gamma   90.00
#
_symmetry.space_group_name_H-M   'P 1'
#
loop_
_entity.id
_entity.type
_entity.pdbx_description
1 polymer ?
#
loop_
_entity_poly.entity_id
_entity_poly.type
_entity_poly.pdbx_seq_one_letter_code
_entity_poly.pdbx_strand_id
1 'polypeptide(L)'
;MTIFMFVLTVLLFLFFSYQLYVRFQLESLDSDSPKMKRKINFYKHQENNRSLLFLMIAAIIFCLILLGILYNQNTLRKDNKDLEFKIEEISDARGVTSGTGIENYKENTLKLGEFSWKKVIESRDAKTLDNYELQFMREWQPFFGESNVAIMISQKTETMTIAVFSTVLTYSDFQTAEKNVETFIKELQPVKEITMIDFTFTYRDKSSKLSKQSIVYSRNTKEDNLEKVALDK
;
A
#
# COMPACT_ATOMS: atom_id res chain seq x y z
N MET A 1 -21.25 -0.64 6.78
CA MET A 1 -22.30 0.40 6.73
C MET A 1 -22.70 0.79 5.30
N THR A 2 -21.75 0.93 4.37
CA THR A 2 -22.00 1.28 2.95
C THR A 2 -22.89 0.27 2.21
N ILE A 3 -22.67 -1.03 2.41
CA ILE A 3 -23.50 -2.10 1.79
C ILE A 3 -24.95 -2.01 2.27
N PHE A 4 -25.18 -1.77 3.56
CA PHE A 4 -26.52 -1.63 4.13
C PHE A 4 -27.25 -0.40 3.57
N MET A 5 -26.57 0.74 3.47
CA MET A 5 -27.11 1.97 2.85
C MET A 5 -27.45 1.76 1.37
N PHE A 6 -26.61 1.02 0.63
CA PHE A 6 -26.86 0.70 -0.77
C PHE A 6 -28.10 -0.18 -0.94
N VAL A 7 -28.24 -1.22 -0.12
CA VAL A 7 -29.41 -2.10 -0.11
C VAL A 7 -30.70 -1.32 0.22
N LEU A 8 -30.64 -0.42 1.22
CA LEU A 8 -31.78 0.43 1.57
C LEU A 8 -32.20 1.36 0.40
N THR A 9 -31.23 1.88 -0.33
CA THR A 9 -31.47 2.75 -1.49
C THR A 9 -32.14 1.99 -2.63
N VAL A 10 -31.71 0.75 -2.90
CA VAL A 10 -32.32 -0.13 -3.90
C VAL A 10 -33.76 -0.51 -3.52
N LEU A 11 -34.01 -0.81 -2.24
CA LEU A 11 -35.36 -1.11 -1.74
C LEU A 11 -36.31 0.08 -1.87
N LEU A 12 -35.85 1.30 -1.55
CA LEU A 12 -36.63 2.51 -1.76
C LEU A 12 -36.94 2.74 -3.25
N PHE A 13 -35.95 2.54 -4.12
CA PHE A 13 -36.15 2.70 -5.57
C PHE A 13 -37.20 1.72 -6.13
N LEU A 14 -37.17 0.45 -5.70
CA LEU A 14 -38.17 -0.54 -6.08
C LEU A 14 -39.56 -0.17 -5.57
N PHE A 15 -39.67 0.33 -4.34
CA PHE A 15 -40.93 0.81 -3.79
C PHE A 15 -41.50 2.00 -4.58
N PHE A 16 -40.65 2.96 -4.96
CA PHE A 16 -41.04 4.08 -5.82
C PHE A 16 -41.52 3.63 -7.20
N SER A 17 -40.79 2.71 -7.84
CA SER A 17 -41.17 2.13 -9.13
C SER A 17 -42.55 1.45 -9.06
N TYR A 18 -42.81 0.70 -7.99
CA TYR A 18 -44.10 0.06 -7.76
C TYR A 18 -45.24 1.07 -7.58
N GLN A 19 -45.06 2.14 -6.80
CA GLN A 19 -46.09 3.16 -6.63
C GLN A 19 -46.41 3.90 -7.94
N LEU A 20 -45.39 4.22 -8.74
CA LEU A 20 -45.58 4.82 -10.07
C LEU A 20 -46.32 3.88 -11.02
N TYR A 21 -46.01 2.59 -10.98
CA TYR A 21 -46.69 1.58 -11.78
C TYR A 21 -48.18 1.47 -11.43
N VAL A 22 -48.53 1.41 -10.14
CA VAL A 22 -49.92 1.39 -9.67
C VAL A 22 -50.66 2.66 -10.11
N ARG A 23 -50.03 3.82 -10.02
CA ARG A 23 -50.60 5.08 -10.49
C ARG A 23 -50.88 5.08 -11.99
N PHE A 24 -49.97 4.52 -12.79
CA PHE A 24 -50.15 4.37 -14.23
C PHE A 24 -51.34 3.46 -14.57
N GLN A 25 -51.52 2.34 -13.85
CA GLN A 25 -52.70 1.49 -14.02
C GLN A 25 -54.01 2.20 -13.64
N LEU A 26 -54.01 2.97 -12.55
CA LEU A 26 -55.16 3.79 -12.14
C LEU A 26 -55.52 4.90 -13.14
N GLU A 27 -54.53 5.45 -13.85
CA GLU A 27 -54.73 6.44 -14.91
C GLU A 27 -55.43 5.82 -16.14
N SER A 28 -55.16 4.54 -16.42
CA SER A 28 -55.67 3.82 -17.60
C SER A 28 -57.11 3.28 -17.48
N LEU A 29 -57.72 3.39 -16.30
CA LEU A 29 -59.12 3.00 -16.07
C LEU A 29 -60.07 4.12 -16.49
N ASP A 30 -60.72 3.99 -17.65
CA ASP A 30 -61.86 4.82 -18.06
C ASP A 30 -63.15 3.99 -18.09
N SER A 31 -64.29 4.63 -17.79
CA SER A 31 -65.60 3.99 -17.75
C SER A 31 -66.64 4.81 -18.49
N ASP A 32 -67.45 4.18 -19.33
CA ASP A 32 -68.42 4.86 -20.19
C ASP A 32 -69.65 5.41 -19.46
N SER A 33 -69.92 5.00 -18.21
CA SER A 33 -71.12 5.45 -17.47
C SER A 33 -70.86 6.68 -16.57
N PRO A 34 -71.72 7.71 -16.62
CA PRO A 34 -71.45 9.01 -15.96
C PRO A 34 -71.48 8.96 -14.42
N LYS A 35 -72.27 8.06 -13.82
CA LYS A 35 -72.28 7.84 -12.35
C LYS A 35 -71.03 7.10 -11.88
N MET A 36 -70.55 6.11 -12.63
CA MET A 36 -69.32 5.38 -12.30
C MET A 36 -68.09 6.28 -12.48
N LYS A 37 -68.08 7.13 -13.50
CA LYS A 37 -67.01 8.11 -13.76
C LYS A 37 -66.82 9.11 -12.61
N ARG A 38 -67.90 9.59 -11.98
CA ARG A 38 -67.82 10.44 -10.77
C ARG A 38 -67.23 9.70 -9.57
N LYS A 39 -67.61 8.43 -9.37
CA LYS A 39 -67.11 7.62 -8.26
C LYS A 39 -65.63 7.26 -8.46
N ILE A 40 -65.25 6.90 -9.68
CA ILE A 40 -63.85 6.63 -10.07
C ILE A 40 -62.99 7.89 -9.92
N ASN A 41 -63.46 9.07 -10.34
CA ASN A 41 -62.71 10.31 -10.17
C ASN A 41 -62.51 10.70 -8.69
N PHE A 42 -63.51 10.46 -7.83
CA PHE A 42 -63.35 10.72 -6.40
C PHE A 42 -62.30 9.79 -5.76
N TYR A 43 -62.36 8.49 -6.09
CA TYR A 43 -61.35 7.52 -5.65
C TYR A 43 -59.95 7.83 -6.21
N LYS A 44 -59.87 8.19 -7.50
CA LYS A 44 -58.63 8.61 -8.16
C LYS A 44 -58.03 9.84 -7.47
N HIS A 45 -58.84 10.82 -7.10
CA HIS A 45 -58.36 12.02 -6.40
C HIS A 45 -57.89 11.72 -4.97
N GLN A 46 -58.62 10.90 -4.21
CA GLN A 46 -58.26 10.52 -2.85
C GLN A 46 -56.97 9.68 -2.80
N GLU A 47 -56.84 8.69 -3.68
CA GLU A 47 -55.68 7.80 -3.74
C GLU A 47 -54.44 8.52 -4.29
N ASN A 48 -54.63 9.40 -5.28
CA ASN A 48 -53.56 10.24 -5.82
C ASN A 48 -53.00 11.19 -4.76
N ASN A 49 -53.83 11.75 -3.89
CA ASN A 49 -53.37 12.65 -2.82
C ASN A 49 -52.58 11.89 -1.73
N ARG A 50 -52.99 10.66 -1.40
CA ARG A 50 -52.24 9.78 -0.50
C ARG A 50 -50.90 9.34 -1.11
N SER A 51 -50.91 8.89 -2.36
CA SER A 51 -49.68 8.50 -3.06
C SER A 51 -48.70 9.67 -3.21
N LEU A 52 -49.18 10.88 -3.50
CA LEU A 52 -48.34 12.09 -3.55
C LEU A 52 -47.68 12.42 -2.20
N LEU A 53 -48.42 12.28 -1.09
CA LEU A 53 -47.86 12.46 0.25
C LEU A 53 -46.77 11.44 0.57
N PHE A 54 -46.99 10.15 0.27
CA PHE A 54 -45.96 9.12 0.45
C PHE A 54 -44.74 9.35 -0.44
N LEU A 55 -44.95 9.80 -1.69
CA LEU A 55 -43.88 10.13 -2.62
C LEU A 55 -43.02 11.28 -2.11
N MET A 56 -43.63 12.34 -1.57
CA MET A 56 -42.91 13.47 -0.97
C MET A 56 -42.09 13.05 0.23
N ILE A 57 -42.67 12.27 1.16
CA ILE A 57 -41.95 11.81 2.36
C ILE A 57 -40.77 10.92 1.97
N ALA A 58 -40.97 10.00 1.04
CA ALA A 58 -39.90 9.12 0.59
C ALA A 58 -38.80 9.89 -0.17
N ALA A 59 -39.14 10.96 -0.91
CA ALA A 59 -38.15 11.80 -1.57
C ALA A 59 -37.29 12.57 -0.56
N ILE A 60 -37.90 13.07 0.52
CA ILE A 60 -37.17 13.72 1.62
C ILE A 60 -36.20 12.74 2.29
N ILE A 61 -36.65 11.51 2.58
CA ILE A 61 -35.80 10.46 3.17
C ILE A 61 -34.62 10.14 2.24
N PHE A 62 -34.87 10.02 0.94
CA PHE A 62 -33.83 9.79 -0.05
C PHE A 62 -32.79 10.92 -0.10
N CYS A 63 -33.24 12.18 -0.06
CA CYS A 63 -32.34 13.33 0.02
C CYS A 63 -31.47 13.32 1.30
N LEU A 64 -32.05 12.95 2.45
CA LEU A 64 -31.31 12.84 3.71
C LEU A 64 -30.24 11.74 3.66
N ILE A 65 -30.55 10.59 3.06
CA ILE A 65 -29.59 9.49 2.87
C ILE A 65 -28.43 9.93 1.97
N LEU A 66 -28.73 10.59 0.84
CA LEU A 66 -27.71 11.13 -0.08
C LEU A 66 -26.78 12.13 0.60
N LEU A 67 -27.33 13.06 1.39
CA LEU A 67 -26.55 14.01 2.16
C LEU A 67 -25.64 13.32 3.17
N GLY A 68 -26.14 12.27 3.84
CA GLY A 68 -25.33 11.44 4.75
C GLY A 68 -24.16 10.75 4.06
N ILE A 69 -24.37 10.21 2.85
CA ILE A 69 -23.31 9.58 2.06
C ILE A 69 -22.25 10.60 1.64
N LEU A 70 -22.66 11.77 1.12
CA LEU A 70 -21.74 12.83 0.72
C LEU A 70 -20.94 13.38 1.90
N TYR A 71 -21.58 13.54 3.06
CA TYR A 71 -20.91 13.96 4.28
C TYR A 71 -19.85 12.94 4.73
N ASN A 72 -20.19 11.64 4.72
CA ASN A 72 -19.28 10.55 5.09
C ASN A 72 -18.08 10.47 4.13
N GLN A 73 -18.32 10.59 2.82
CA GLN A 73 -17.22 10.64 1.85
C GLN A 73 -16.30 11.85 2.07
N ASN A 74 -16.86 13.01 2.41
CA ASN A 74 -16.06 14.20 2.65
C ASN A 74 -15.25 14.11 3.97
N THR A 75 -15.81 13.49 5.01
CA THR A 75 -15.08 13.20 6.26
C THR A 75 -13.98 12.19 6.02
N LEU A 76 -14.26 11.06 5.38
CA LEU A 76 -13.22 10.09 5.00
C LEU A 76 -12.11 10.72 4.15
N ARG A 77 -12.45 11.64 3.24
CA ARG A 77 -11.45 12.35 2.44
C ARG A 77 -10.62 13.33 3.27
N LYS A 78 -11.21 13.96 4.29
CA LYS A 78 -10.47 14.82 5.23
C LYS A 78 -9.57 13.99 6.13
N ASP A 79 -10.09 12.88 6.66
CA ASP A 79 -9.34 11.97 7.54
C ASP A 79 -8.16 11.33 6.79
N ASN A 80 -8.36 10.94 5.52
CA ASN A 80 -7.28 10.45 4.67
C ASN A 80 -6.22 11.52 4.41
N LYS A 81 -6.62 12.77 4.19
CA LYS A 81 -5.66 13.88 4.01
C LYS A 81 -4.90 14.16 5.31
N ASP A 82 -5.57 14.15 6.45
CA ASP A 82 -4.93 14.34 7.76
C ASP A 82 -3.94 13.22 8.08
N LEU A 83 -4.29 11.97 7.71
CA LEU A 83 -3.37 10.82 7.79
C LEU A 83 -2.18 10.98 6.84
N GLU A 84 -2.40 11.47 5.62
CA GLU A 84 -1.33 11.75 4.65
C GLU A 84 -0.36 12.81 5.18
N PHE A 85 -0.88 13.91 5.75
CA PHE A 85 -0.06 14.92 6.42
C PHE A 85 0.69 14.39 7.64
N LYS A 86 0.07 13.54 8.46
CA LYS A 86 0.77 12.91 9.60
C LYS A 86 1.86 11.93 9.16
N ILE A 87 1.65 11.22 8.05
CA ILE A 87 2.67 10.36 7.46
C ILE A 87 3.82 11.22 6.94
N GLU A 88 3.53 12.34 6.28
CA GLU A 88 4.51 13.30 5.77
C GLU A 88 5.33 13.94 6.91
N GLU A 89 4.66 14.34 8.00
CA GLU A 89 5.32 14.87 9.20
C GLU A 89 6.20 13.82 9.90
N ILE A 90 5.75 12.56 9.96
CA ILE A 90 6.56 11.45 10.50
C ILE A 90 7.73 11.11 9.58
N SER A 91 7.55 11.18 8.25
CA SER A 91 8.65 10.99 7.30
C SER A 91 9.69 12.11 7.44
N ASP A 92 9.27 13.36 7.52
CA ASP A 92 10.16 14.51 7.69
C ASP A 92 10.88 14.47 9.05
N ALA A 93 10.17 14.13 10.13
CA ALA A 93 10.75 13.97 11.47
C ALA A 93 11.75 12.81 11.58
N ARG A 94 11.66 11.81 10.70
CA ARG A 94 12.61 10.70 10.60
C ARG A 94 13.78 10.98 9.65
N GLY A 95 13.85 12.16 9.03
CA GLY A 95 14.85 12.47 8.01
C GLY A 95 14.64 11.67 6.71
N VAL A 96 13.43 11.18 6.47
CA VAL A 96 13.03 10.52 5.22
C VAL A 96 12.83 11.62 4.18
N THR A 97 13.94 12.00 3.55
CA THR A 97 13.91 12.76 2.31
C THR A 97 13.33 11.86 1.21
N SER A 98 12.01 11.88 1.09
CA SER A 98 11.28 11.45 -0.10
C SER A 98 11.62 12.41 -1.26
N GLY A 99 12.86 12.37 -1.76
CA GLY A 99 13.31 13.34 -2.76
C GLY A 99 14.74 13.22 -3.27
N THR A 100 15.64 12.51 -2.58
CA THR A 100 16.97 12.21 -3.14
C THR A 100 16.93 10.80 -3.71
N GLY A 101 16.91 10.68 -5.03
CA GLY A 101 17.07 9.40 -5.73
C GLY A 101 18.35 8.69 -5.28
N ILE A 102 18.41 7.37 -5.50
CA ILE A 102 19.54 6.56 -5.04
C ILE A 102 20.87 7.11 -5.57
N GLU A 103 21.83 7.33 -4.67
CA GLU A 103 23.15 7.84 -5.01
C GLU A 103 24.02 6.75 -5.64
N ASN A 104 24.96 7.14 -6.50
CA ASN A 104 25.95 6.20 -7.02
C ASN A 104 27.01 5.90 -5.95
N TYR A 105 27.16 4.63 -5.62
CA TYR A 105 28.18 4.15 -4.68
C TYR A 105 29.58 4.30 -5.28
N LYS A 106 30.46 5.00 -4.56
CA LYS A 106 31.89 5.09 -4.88
C LYS A 106 32.69 4.20 -3.94
N GLU A 107 33.74 3.59 -4.45
CA GLU A 107 34.63 2.75 -3.64
C GLU A 107 35.15 3.52 -2.42
N ASN A 108 35.20 2.83 -1.27
CA ASN A 108 35.69 3.34 0.01
C ASN A 108 34.84 4.46 0.64
N THR A 109 33.60 4.65 0.19
CA THR A 109 32.69 5.64 0.80
C THR A 109 32.25 5.19 2.19
N LEU A 110 31.94 3.90 2.35
CA LEU A 110 31.54 3.31 3.63
C LEU A 110 32.71 2.73 4.42
N LYS A 111 33.92 2.73 3.84
CA LYS A 111 35.14 2.23 4.46
C LYS A 111 34.96 0.83 5.06
N LEU A 112 34.30 -0.04 4.29
CA LEU A 112 33.89 -1.36 4.77
C LEU A 112 35.12 -2.21 5.13
N GLY A 113 36.28 -1.96 4.52
CA GLY A 113 37.53 -2.62 4.88
C GLY A 113 38.14 -2.16 6.22
N GLU A 114 37.85 -0.93 6.68
CA GLU A 114 38.33 -0.39 7.97
C GLU A 114 37.38 -0.78 9.12
N PHE A 115 36.17 -1.24 8.82
CA PHE A 115 35.16 -1.60 9.80
C PHE A 115 35.56 -2.87 10.59
N SER A 116 35.26 -2.87 11.90
CA SER A 116 35.62 -3.95 12.81
C SER A 116 34.64 -5.14 12.74
N TRP A 117 34.57 -5.84 11.60
CA TRP A 117 33.66 -6.99 11.38
C TRP A 117 33.76 -8.09 12.43
N LYS A 118 34.95 -8.33 12.97
CA LYS A 118 35.17 -9.29 14.06
C LYS A 118 34.31 -9.01 15.29
N LYS A 119 34.11 -7.73 15.64
CA LYS A 119 33.25 -7.33 16.78
C LYS A 119 31.79 -7.69 16.54
N VAL A 120 31.34 -7.69 15.29
CA VAL A 120 29.98 -8.10 14.93
C VAL A 120 29.83 -9.61 15.13
N ILE A 121 30.80 -10.42 14.70
CA ILE A 121 30.77 -11.88 14.88
C ILE A 121 30.85 -12.29 16.36
N GLU A 122 31.67 -11.59 17.14
CA GLU A 122 31.84 -11.83 18.58
C GLU A 122 30.60 -11.39 19.40
N SER A 123 29.70 -10.60 18.81
CA SER A 123 28.46 -10.16 19.43
C SER A 123 27.53 -11.33 19.70
N ARG A 124 27.36 -11.65 21.00
CA ARG A 124 26.41 -12.68 21.46
C ARG A 124 25.08 -12.13 21.95
N ASP A 125 25.01 -10.81 22.18
CA ASP A 125 23.81 -10.14 22.62
C ASP A 125 22.95 -9.72 21.42
N ALA A 126 21.64 -9.94 21.53
CA ALA A 126 20.69 -9.60 20.47
C ALA A 126 20.63 -8.08 20.29
N LYS A 127 20.68 -7.32 21.38
CA LYS A 127 20.59 -5.86 21.34
C LYS A 127 21.80 -5.21 20.66
N THR A 128 23.00 -5.78 20.82
CA THR A 128 24.18 -5.30 20.10
C THR A 128 24.11 -5.62 18.61
N LEU A 129 23.54 -6.76 18.23
CA LEU A 129 23.30 -7.10 16.83
C LEU A 129 22.29 -6.16 16.18
N ASP A 130 21.17 -5.89 16.85
CA ASP A 130 20.14 -4.93 16.40
C ASP A 130 20.74 -3.53 16.18
N ASN A 131 21.66 -3.10 17.03
CA ASN A 131 22.35 -1.81 16.86
C ASN A 131 23.22 -1.77 15.60
N TYR A 132 23.89 -2.87 15.26
CA TYR A 132 24.65 -2.98 14.01
C TYR A 132 23.74 -3.01 12.79
N GLU A 133 22.63 -3.76 12.84
CA GLU A 133 21.61 -3.77 11.79
C GLU A 133 21.05 -2.37 11.54
N LEU A 134 20.73 -1.63 12.61
CA LEU A 134 20.29 -0.24 12.52
C LEU A 134 21.37 0.71 12.00
N GLN A 135 22.63 0.47 12.33
CA GLN A 135 23.75 1.25 11.79
C GLN A 135 23.88 1.02 10.29
N PHE A 136 23.92 -0.23 9.83
CA PHE A 136 24.02 -0.58 8.41
C PHE A 136 22.82 -0.06 7.63
N MET A 137 21.61 -0.20 8.17
CA MET A 137 20.41 0.38 7.56
C MET A 137 20.59 1.89 7.28
N ARG A 138 21.06 2.67 8.26
CA ARG A 138 21.23 4.12 8.10
C ARG A 138 22.35 4.48 7.12
N GLU A 139 23.49 3.79 7.23
CA GLU A 139 24.67 4.08 6.41
C GLU A 139 24.47 3.66 4.95
N TRP A 140 23.70 2.59 4.70
CA TRP A 140 23.49 2.01 3.38
C TRP A 140 22.27 2.60 2.66
N GLN A 141 21.37 3.27 3.39
CA GLN A 141 20.16 3.89 2.85
C GLN A 141 20.38 4.79 1.61
N PRO A 142 21.43 5.64 1.53
CA PRO A 142 21.65 6.48 0.35
C PRO A 142 21.89 5.69 -0.94
N PHE A 143 22.37 4.44 -0.82
CA PHE A 143 22.83 3.62 -1.96
C PHE A 143 21.87 2.51 -2.35
N PHE A 144 20.99 2.08 -1.45
CA PHE A 144 20.01 1.01 -1.71
C PHE A 144 18.56 1.42 -1.41
N GLY A 145 18.34 2.67 -1.02
CA GLY A 145 17.05 3.17 -0.55
C GLY A 145 16.74 2.68 0.86
N GLU A 146 15.53 2.98 1.32
CA GLU A 146 15.05 2.43 2.60
C GLU A 146 15.12 0.91 2.57
N SER A 147 15.90 0.33 3.48
CA SER A 147 16.14 -1.10 3.50
C SER A 147 16.24 -1.61 4.92
N ASN A 148 15.80 -2.85 5.13
CA ASN A 148 16.04 -3.55 6.38
C ASN A 148 17.28 -4.43 6.20
N VAL A 149 18.17 -4.41 7.18
CA VAL A 149 19.37 -5.26 7.20
C VAL A 149 19.20 -6.27 8.31
N ALA A 150 19.40 -7.55 7.99
CA ALA A 150 19.41 -8.64 8.96
C ALA A 150 20.77 -9.34 8.93
N ILE A 151 21.34 -9.58 10.10
CA ILE A 151 22.64 -10.23 10.27
C ILE A 151 22.43 -11.59 10.93
N MET A 152 22.93 -12.64 10.29
CA MET A 152 22.91 -13.99 10.83
C MET A 152 24.33 -14.47 11.06
N ILE A 153 24.68 -14.81 12.31
CA ILE A 153 26.02 -15.26 12.69
C ILE A 153 26.03 -16.77 12.89
N SER A 154 26.90 -17.46 12.14
CA SER A 154 27.20 -18.87 12.37
C SER A 154 28.32 -19.01 13.39
N GLN A 155 27.96 -19.35 14.63
CA GLN A 155 28.90 -19.50 15.75
C GLN A 155 29.91 -20.64 15.55
N LYS A 156 29.56 -21.67 14.75
CA LYS A 156 30.45 -22.81 14.50
C LYS A 156 31.61 -22.47 13.56
N THR A 157 31.35 -21.59 12.59
CA THR A 157 32.30 -21.24 11.53
C THR A 157 32.91 -19.85 11.73
N GLU A 158 32.41 -19.09 12.71
CA GLU A 158 32.74 -17.68 12.92
C GLU A 158 32.60 -16.90 11.61
N THR A 159 31.41 -17.01 11.00
CA THR A 159 31.06 -16.34 9.75
C THR A 159 29.69 -15.69 9.87
N MET A 160 29.45 -14.69 9.04
CA MET A 160 28.17 -13.98 9.01
C MET A 160 27.54 -14.00 7.61
N THR A 161 26.21 -13.99 7.61
CA THR A 161 25.37 -13.77 6.44
C THR A 161 24.61 -12.48 6.65
N ILE A 162 24.57 -11.63 5.63
CA ILE A 162 23.87 -10.35 5.66
C ILE A 162 22.73 -10.41 4.64
N ALA A 163 21.51 -10.12 5.07
CA ALA A 163 20.37 -9.99 4.17
C ALA A 163 19.88 -8.54 4.16
N VAL A 164 19.72 -7.97 2.98
CA VAL A 164 19.29 -6.59 2.77
C VAL A 164 17.99 -6.60 1.97
N PHE A 165 16.95 -6.03 2.54
CA PHE A 165 15.60 -6.00 1.95
C PHE A 165 15.19 -4.56 1.68
N SER A 166 15.12 -4.16 0.41
CA SER A 166 14.65 -2.81 0.06
C SER A 166 13.13 -2.69 0.18
N THR A 167 12.66 -1.50 0.50
CA THR A 167 11.29 -1.07 0.22
C THR A 167 11.09 -0.89 -1.29
N VAL A 168 9.89 -0.49 -1.70
CA VAL A 168 9.53 -0.39 -3.12
C VAL A 168 10.29 0.76 -3.80
N LEU A 169 11.21 0.42 -4.69
CA LEU A 169 11.99 1.36 -5.49
C LEU A 169 11.33 1.68 -6.85
N THR A 170 11.72 2.80 -7.45
CA THR A 170 11.44 3.06 -8.87
C THR A 170 12.37 2.21 -9.76
N TYR A 171 12.02 2.03 -11.04
CA TYR A 171 12.88 1.29 -11.97
C TYR A 171 14.27 1.93 -12.12
N SER A 172 14.38 3.26 -12.14
CA SER A 172 15.66 3.97 -12.22
C SER A 172 16.49 3.79 -10.96
N ASP A 173 15.87 3.89 -9.78
CA ASP A 173 16.55 3.69 -8.50
C ASP A 173 17.06 2.26 -8.38
N PHE A 174 16.24 1.28 -8.79
CA PHE A 174 16.65 -0.12 -8.84
C PHE A 174 17.88 -0.34 -9.74
N GLN A 175 17.93 0.26 -10.93
CA GLN A 175 19.10 0.14 -11.81
C GLN A 175 20.37 0.74 -11.21
N THR A 176 20.26 1.82 -10.44
CA THR A 176 21.40 2.41 -9.72
C THR A 176 21.81 1.53 -8.56
N ALA A 177 20.86 1.06 -7.75
CA ALA A 177 21.11 0.15 -6.63
C ALA A 177 21.77 -1.16 -7.09
N GLU A 178 21.32 -1.74 -8.21
CA GLU A 178 21.91 -2.94 -8.80
C GLU A 178 23.39 -2.73 -9.16
N LYS A 179 23.75 -1.59 -9.74
CA LYS A 179 25.15 -1.23 -10.01
C LYS A 179 25.95 -1.00 -8.72
N ASN A 180 25.34 -0.38 -7.72
CA ASN A 180 25.96 -0.16 -6.43
C ASN A 180 26.34 -1.47 -5.74
N VAL A 181 25.50 -2.52 -5.86
CA VAL A 181 25.81 -3.84 -5.32
C VAL A 181 27.14 -4.37 -5.84
N GLU A 182 27.42 -4.25 -7.14
CA GLU A 182 28.68 -4.76 -7.72
C GLU A 182 29.92 -4.09 -7.12
N THR A 183 29.89 -2.76 -6.97
CA THR A 183 30.98 -1.98 -6.37
C THR A 183 31.10 -2.23 -4.87
N PHE A 184 29.96 -2.34 -4.17
CA PHE A 184 29.89 -2.65 -2.75
C PHE A 184 30.49 -4.03 -2.43
N ILE A 185 30.16 -5.05 -3.23
CA ILE A 185 30.72 -6.40 -3.08
C ILE A 185 32.23 -6.42 -3.32
N LYS A 186 32.75 -5.63 -4.27
CA LYS A 186 34.21 -5.51 -4.48
C LYS A 186 34.93 -5.00 -3.25
N GLU A 187 34.37 -4.00 -2.57
CA GLU A 187 34.94 -3.46 -1.32
C GLU A 187 34.86 -4.47 -0.16
N LEU A 188 33.88 -5.38 -0.18
CA LEU A 188 33.73 -6.44 0.82
C LEU A 188 34.54 -7.71 0.55
N GLN A 189 35.17 -7.85 -0.62
CA GLN A 189 36.06 -8.98 -0.92
C GLN A 189 37.09 -9.28 0.20
N PRO A 190 37.84 -8.29 0.73
CA PRO A 190 38.84 -8.53 1.78
C PRO A 190 38.24 -8.96 3.13
N VAL A 191 36.93 -8.81 3.35
CA VAL A 191 36.26 -9.18 4.60
C VAL A 191 35.94 -10.67 4.59
N LYS A 192 36.84 -11.47 5.16
CA LYS A 192 36.76 -12.94 5.17
C LYS A 192 35.64 -13.49 6.06
N GLU A 193 35.19 -12.66 6.99
CA GLU A 193 34.12 -12.92 7.94
C GLU A 193 32.74 -13.10 7.28
N ILE A 194 32.52 -12.47 6.12
CA ILE A 194 31.22 -12.50 5.43
C ILE A 194 31.21 -13.63 4.39
N THR A 195 30.37 -14.64 4.64
CA THR A 195 30.23 -15.79 3.72
C THR A 195 29.15 -15.60 2.67
N MET A 196 28.10 -14.85 2.99
CA MET A 196 26.97 -14.66 2.09
C MET A 196 26.34 -13.28 2.29
N ILE A 197 25.93 -12.65 1.19
CA ILE A 197 25.13 -11.44 1.20
C ILE A 197 23.98 -11.61 0.21
N ASP A 198 22.75 -11.43 0.68
CA ASP A 198 21.54 -11.45 -0.15
C ASP A 198 20.94 -10.05 -0.22
N PHE A 199 20.88 -9.49 -1.43
CA PHE A 199 20.14 -8.27 -1.71
C PHE A 199 18.81 -8.61 -2.36
N THR A 200 17.72 -8.36 -1.64
CA THR A 200 16.37 -8.49 -2.15
C THR A 200 15.78 -7.11 -2.43
N PHE A 201 15.64 -6.79 -3.72
CA PHE A 201 15.02 -5.55 -4.18
C PHE A 201 13.57 -5.77 -4.57
N THR A 202 12.69 -4.89 -4.11
CA THR A 202 11.32 -4.77 -4.60
C THR A 202 11.22 -3.47 -5.39
N TYR A 203 10.76 -3.51 -6.64
CA TYR A 203 10.68 -2.31 -7.48
C TYR A 203 9.48 -2.33 -8.41
N ARG A 204 9.09 -1.14 -8.87
CA ARG A 204 8.07 -0.97 -9.89
C ARG A 204 8.72 -0.92 -11.27
N ASP A 205 8.36 -1.87 -12.14
CA ASP A 205 8.90 -1.94 -13.50
C ASP A 205 8.34 -0.83 -14.43
N LYS A 206 8.83 -0.78 -15.68
CA LYS A 206 8.39 0.21 -16.68
C LYS A 206 6.88 0.13 -16.99
N SER A 207 6.24 -1.02 -16.75
CA SER A 207 4.80 -1.23 -16.92
C SER A 207 3.98 -0.90 -15.66
N SER A 208 4.63 -0.31 -14.66
CA SER A 208 4.05 -0.01 -13.34
C SER A 208 3.66 -1.24 -12.51
N LYS A 209 4.18 -2.43 -12.85
CA LYS A 209 3.95 -3.66 -12.09
C LYS A 209 5.02 -3.86 -11.03
N LEU A 210 4.61 -4.38 -9.87
CA LEU A 210 5.53 -4.73 -8.79
C LEU A 210 6.33 -5.98 -9.17
N SER A 211 7.65 -5.86 -9.13
CA SER A 211 8.61 -6.92 -9.40
C SER A 211 9.57 -7.06 -8.23
N LYS A 212 10.13 -8.27 -8.08
CA LYS A 212 11.10 -8.61 -7.04
C LYS A 212 12.32 -9.25 -7.70
N GLN A 213 13.51 -8.81 -7.31
CA GLN A 213 14.78 -9.39 -7.76
C GLN A 213 15.67 -9.63 -6.54
N SER A 214 16.22 -10.84 -6.43
CA SER A 214 17.24 -11.18 -5.43
C SER A 214 18.59 -11.34 -6.13
N ILE A 215 19.61 -10.77 -5.50
CA ILE A 215 21.00 -10.82 -5.94
C ILE A 215 21.80 -11.36 -4.77
N VAL A 216 22.25 -12.61 -4.90
CA VAL A 216 22.97 -13.32 -3.84
C VAL A 216 24.44 -13.44 -4.24
N TYR A 217 25.31 -13.10 -3.30
CA TYR A 217 26.74 -13.36 -3.37
C TYR A 217 27.12 -14.32 -2.26
N SER A 218 27.93 -15.32 -2.57
CA SER A 218 28.45 -16.25 -1.57
C SER A 218 29.88 -16.66 -1.87
N ARG A 219 30.60 -17.05 -0.84
CA ARG A 219 31.91 -17.70 -0.94
C ARG A 219 31.87 -19.05 -0.20
N ASN A 220 32.53 -20.05 -0.75
CA ASN A 220 32.54 -21.40 -0.16
C ASN A 220 33.51 -21.47 1.03
N THR A 221 34.64 -20.78 0.94
CA THR A 221 35.64 -20.71 2.01
C THR A 221 36.06 -19.26 2.31
N LYS A 222 36.73 -19.03 3.44
CA LYS A 222 37.25 -17.71 3.85
C LYS A 222 38.37 -17.18 2.94
N GLU A 223 38.89 -18.03 2.05
CA GLU A 223 39.97 -17.70 1.11
C GLU A 223 39.43 -17.41 -0.29
N ASP A 224 38.19 -17.79 -0.57
CA ASP A 224 37.53 -17.54 -1.85
C ASP A 224 36.97 -16.12 -1.93
N ASN A 225 36.78 -15.66 -3.17
CA ASN A 225 36.09 -14.41 -3.46
C ASN A 225 34.57 -14.60 -3.31
N LEU A 226 33.86 -13.51 -2.98
CA LEU A 226 32.40 -13.47 -3.09
C LEU A 226 32.00 -13.51 -4.56
N GLU A 227 31.35 -14.60 -4.96
CA GLU A 227 30.87 -14.80 -6.33
C GLU A 227 29.34 -14.72 -6.36
N LYS A 228 28.82 -14.19 -7.47
CA LYS A 228 27.38 -14.07 -7.69
C LYS A 228 26.79 -15.45 -7.91
N VAL A 229 25.83 -15.84 -7.07
CA VAL A 229 25.08 -17.08 -7.22
C VAL A 229 24.01 -16.87 -8.27
N ALA A 230 24.06 -17.65 -9.35
CA ALA A 230 22.96 -17.71 -10.30
C ALA A 230 21.78 -18.43 -9.64
N LEU A 231 20.76 -17.67 -9.25
CA LEU A 231 19.48 -18.23 -8.86
C LEU A 231 18.72 -18.59 -10.15
N ASP A 232 18.75 -19.86 -10.54
CA ASP A 232 17.93 -20.35 -11.65
C ASP A 232 16.45 -20.08 -11.34
N LYS A 233 15.75 -19.51 -12.33
CA LYS A 233 14.34 -19.10 -12.26
C LYS A 233 13.38 -20.27 -12.30
#